data_AF-A0A7N9I9G5-F1
#
_entry.id   AF-A0A7N9I9G5-F1
#
_cell.length_a   1.000
_cell.length_b   1.000
_cell.length_c   1.000
_cell.angle_alpha   90.00
_cell.angle_beta   90.00
_cell.angle_gamma   90.00
#
_symmetry.space_group_name_H-M   'P 1'
#
loop_
_entity.id
_entity.type
_entity.pdbx_description
1 polymer ?
#
loop_
_entity_poly.entity_id
_entity_poly.type
_entity_poly.pdbx_seq_one_letter_code
_entity_poly.pdbx_strand_id
1 'polypeptide(L)'
;MLHGLQRALAKTGAESISLLELCRNTNRKQAAAKFYSFLVLKKQQAIELTQEEPYSDIVATPGPRGYSAELSSSLPQHLAKTAMGV
;
A
#
# COMPACT_ATOMS: atom_id res chain seq x y z
N MET A 1 -4.73 -14.14 7.66
CA MET A 1 -5.31 -13.26 6.62
C MET A 1 -4.38 -12.13 6.17
N LEU A 2 -3.51 -11.56 7.04
CA LEU A 2 -2.54 -10.52 6.66
C LEU A 2 -1.67 -10.89 5.44
N HIS A 3 -1.11 -12.11 5.43
CA HIS A 3 -0.22 -12.57 4.35
C HIS A 3 -0.89 -12.73 2.98
N GLY A 4 -2.22 -12.75 2.90
CA GLY A 4 -2.95 -12.86 1.63
C GLY A 4 -3.08 -11.51 0.95
N LEU A 5 -3.37 -10.46 1.72
CA LEU A 5 -3.57 -9.11 1.20
C LEU A 5 -2.23 -8.44 0.87
N GLN A 6 -1.22 -8.66 1.70
CA GLN A 6 0.16 -8.23 1.42
C GLN A 6 0.70 -8.86 0.12
N ARG A 7 0.42 -10.16 -0.11
CA ARG A 7 0.77 -10.83 -1.38
C ARG A 7 -0.08 -10.38 -2.55
N ALA A 8 -1.36 -10.08 -2.34
CA ALA A 8 -2.20 -9.53 -3.39
C ALA A 8 -1.64 -8.19 -3.86
N LEU A 9 -1.36 -7.27 -2.92
CA LEU A 9 -0.76 -5.97 -3.19
C LEU A 9 0.62 -6.09 -3.86
N ALA A 10 1.47 -7.01 -3.40
CA ALA A 10 2.79 -7.26 -4.00
C ALA A 10 2.73 -7.97 -5.37
N LYS A 11 1.72 -8.81 -5.64
CA LYS A 11 1.56 -9.51 -6.93
C LYS A 11 0.88 -8.65 -7.98
N THR A 12 -0.02 -7.75 -7.59
CA THR A 12 -0.71 -6.91 -8.57
C THR A 12 0.19 -5.86 -9.19
N GLY A 13 1.32 -5.50 -8.57
CA GLY A 13 2.18 -4.41 -9.04
C GLY A 13 1.41 -3.10 -9.23
N ALA A 14 0.22 -3.02 -8.63
CA ALA A 14 -0.74 -1.95 -8.85
C ALA A 14 -0.36 -0.81 -7.91
N GLU A 15 -0.15 0.37 -8.50
CA GLU A 15 0.14 1.59 -7.74
C GLU A 15 -1.01 2.00 -6.82
N SER A 16 -2.22 1.48 -7.06
CA SER A 16 -3.38 1.70 -6.21
C SER A 16 -4.36 0.53 -6.25
N ILE A 17 -5.11 0.34 -5.15
CA ILE A 17 -6.16 -0.68 -5.03
C ILE A 17 -7.46 -0.04 -4.53
N SER A 18 -8.55 -0.23 -5.26
CA SER A 18 -9.91 0.12 -4.86
C SER A 18 -10.51 -0.89 -3.87
N LEU A 19 -11.06 -0.41 -2.75
CA LEU A 19 -11.80 -1.25 -1.82
C LEU A 19 -13.13 -1.73 -2.42
N LEU A 20 -13.84 -0.88 -3.18
CA LEU A 20 -15.09 -1.25 -3.86
C LEU A 20 -14.87 -2.43 -4.82
N GLU A 21 -13.82 -2.38 -5.63
CA GLU A 21 -13.49 -3.46 -6.56
C GLU A 21 -13.14 -4.76 -5.82
N LEU A 22 -12.37 -4.66 -4.73
CA LEU A 22 -12.07 -5.81 -3.88
C LEU A 22 -13.32 -6.42 -3.24
N CYS A 23 -14.36 -5.63 -2.99
CA CYS A 23 -15.58 -6.07 -2.32
C CYS A 23 -16.68 -6.54 -3.27
N ARG A 24 -16.57 -6.27 -4.59
CA ARG A 24 -17.62 -6.46 -5.61
C ARG A 24 -18.28 -7.86 -5.62
N ASN A 25 -17.54 -8.92 -5.34
CA ASN A 25 -18.05 -10.30 -5.29
C ASN A 25 -17.87 -10.96 -3.91
N THR A 26 -17.98 -10.18 -2.82
CA THR A 26 -17.79 -10.69 -1.46
C THR A 26 -19.03 -10.51 -0.59
N ASN A 27 -19.18 -11.39 0.41
CA ASN A 27 -20.22 -11.20 1.41
C ASN A 27 -19.82 -10.14 2.46
N ARG A 28 -20.79 -9.65 3.23
CA ARG A 28 -20.58 -8.61 4.26
C ARG A 28 -19.46 -8.95 5.25
N LYS A 29 -19.33 -10.22 5.65
CA LYS A 29 -18.28 -10.67 6.57
C LYS A 29 -16.89 -10.54 5.95
N GLN A 30 -16.74 -10.93 4.68
CA GLN A 30 -15.49 -10.83 3.94
C GLN A 30 -15.14 -9.36 3.66
N ALA A 31 -16.11 -8.53 3.27
CA ALA A 31 -15.91 -7.10 3.08
C ALA A 31 -15.41 -6.42 4.36
N ALA A 32 -16.04 -6.68 5.50
CA ALA A 32 -15.60 -6.17 6.80
C ALA A 32 -14.18 -6.63 7.17
N ALA A 33 -13.84 -7.90 6.89
CA ALA A 33 -12.50 -8.42 7.14
C ALA A 33 -11.43 -7.76 6.25
N LYS A 34 -11.75 -7.49 4.97
CA LYS A 34 -10.87 -6.76 4.04
C LYS A 34 -10.68 -5.32 4.49
N PHE A 35 -11.76 -4.63 4.84
CA PHE A 35 -11.70 -3.27 5.37
C PHE A 35 -10.85 -3.18 6.65
N TYR A 36 -11.06 -4.09 7.60
CA TYR A 36 -10.22 -4.13 8.80
C TYR A 36 -8.75 -4.40 8.47
N SER A 37 -8.47 -5.24 7.48
CA SER A 37 -7.09 -5.50 7.03
C SER A 37 -6.44 -4.23 6.47
N PHE A 38 -7.18 -3.37 5.75
CA PHE A 38 -6.69 -2.06 5.31
C PHE A 38 -6.30 -1.18 6.50
N LEU A 39 -7.14 -1.12 7.54
CA LEU A 39 -6.85 -0.35 8.76
C LEU A 39 -5.57 -0.84 9.47
N VAL A 40 -5.37 -2.16 9.54
CA VAL A 40 -4.15 -2.74 10.12
C VAL A 40 -2.92 -2.40 9.28
N LEU A 41 -3.00 -2.50 7.94
CA LEU A 41 -1.90 -2.17 7.04
C LEU A 41 -1.55 -0.68 7.08
N LYS A 42 -2.55 0.21 7.18
CA LYS A 42 -2.35 1.65 7.38
C LYS A 42 -1.67 1.94 8.71
N LYS A 43 -2.10 1.29 9.80
CA LYS A 43 -1.44 1.38 11.12
C LYS A 43 0.03 0.93 11.06
N GLN A 44 0.34 -0.06 10.22
CA GLN A 44 1.70 -0.55 10.01
C GLN A 44 2.52 0.32 9.03
N GLN A 45 1.93 1.37 8.44
CA GLN A 45 2.50 2.23 7.39
C GLN A 45 2.91 1.47 6.13
N ALA A 46 2.29 0.30 5.89
CA ALA A 46 2.51 -0.50 4.69
C ALA A 46 1.76 0.08 3.48
N ILE A 47 0.63 0.74 3.73
CA ILE A 47 -0.21 1.42 2.73
C ILE A 47 -0.66 2.78 3.25
N GLU A 48 -0.91 3.70 2.33
CA GLU A 48 -1.70 4.90 2.54
C GLU A 48 -3.13 4.67 2.05
N LEU A 49 -4.10 5.30 2.71
CA LEU A 49 -5.52 5.18 2.38
C LEU A 49 -6.09 6.56 2.12
N THR A 50 -6.77 6.73 0.99
CA THR A 50 -7.40 7.98 0.59
C THR A 50 -8.89 7.75 0.33
N GLN A 51 -9.72 8.66 0.82
CA GLN A 51 -11.17 8.74 0.55
C GLN A 51 -11.50 10.19 0.22
N GLU A 52 -12.02 10.45 -0.97
CA GLU A 52 -12.27 11.82 -1.44
C GLU A 52 -13.56 12.41 -0.88
N GLU A 53 -14.62 11.59 -0.78
CA GLU A 53 -15.92 12.02 -0.30
C GLU A 53 -16.49 11.04 0.74
N PRO A 54 -17.43 11.47 1.61
CA PRO A 54 -18.07 10.57 2.56
C PRO A 54 -18.73 9.38 1.85
N TYR A 55 -18.41 8.17 2.30
CA TYR A 55 -18.90 6.90 1.73
C TYR A 55 -18.49 6.66 0.26
N SER A 56 -17.57 7.45 -0.29
CA SER A 56 -16.93 7.13 -1.56
C SER A 56 -15.99 5.95 -1.42
N ASP A 57 -15.45 5.51 -2.56
CA ASP A 57 -14.44 4.47 -2.57
C ASP A 57 -13.23 4.83 -1.69
N ILE A 58 -12.58 3.79 -1.17
CA ILE A 58 -11.34 3.89 -0.42
C ILE A 58 -10.23 3.32 -1.29
N VAL A 59 -9.30 4.16 -1.67
CA VAL A 59 -8.15 3.79 -2.50
C VAL A 59 -6.94 3.60 -1.61
N ALA A 60 -6.28 2.45 -1.74
CA ALA A 60 -5.04 2.14 -1.06
C ALA A 60 -3.85 2.30 -1.99
N THR A 61 -2.84 3.09 -1.60
CA THR A 61 -1.56 3.22 -2.29
C THR A 61 -0.43 2.68 -1.41
N PRO A 62 0.73 2.27 -1.95
CA PRO A 62 1.80 1.74 -1.08
C PRO A 62 2.39 2.84 -0.19
N GLY A 63 2.67 2.48 1.06
CA GLY A 63 3.18 3.41 2.07
C GLY A 63 4.71 3.44 2.13
N PRO A 64 5.31 4.32 2.95
CA PRO A 64 6.76 4.46 3.07
C PRO A 64 7.46 3.16 3.49
N ARG A 65 6.81 2.32 4.31
CA ARG A 65 7.33 1.00 4.71
C ARG A 65 7.00 -0.11 3.70
N GLY A 66 6.08 0.16 2.77
CA GLY A 66 5.85 -0.68 1.59
C GLY A 66 6.92 -0.48 0.53
N TYR A 67 7.37 0.76 0.33
CA TYR A 67 8.44 1.14 -0.61
C TYR A 67 9.86 1.08 -0.03
N SER A 68 10.06 0.87 1.27
CA SER A 68 11.43 0.71 1.81
C SER A 68 12.17 -0.52 1.28
N ALA A 69 11.51 -1.40 0.50
CA ALA A 69 12.20 -2.42 -0.30
C ALA A 69 12.72 -1.91 -1.66
N GLU A 70 12.18 -0.80 -2.20
CA GLU A 70 12.56 -0.25 -3.51
C GLU A 70 13.26 1.12 -3.44
N LEU A 71 13.15 1.89 -2.35
CA LEU A 71 13.93 3.13 -2.22
C LEU A 71 15.44 2.91 -1.97
N SER A 72 15.90 1.66 -1.81
CA SER A 72 17.33 1.33 -1.90
C SER A 72 17.81 1.14 -3.35
N SER A 73 16.93 0.97 -4.33
CA SER A 73 17.32 0.69 -5.73
C SER A 73 17.29 1.93 -6.64
N SER A 74 16.77 3.07 -6.16
CA SER A 74 16.60 4.30 -6.95
C SER A 74 17.39 5.51 -6.45
N LEU A 75 18.46 5.31 -5.65
CA LEU A 75 19.47 6.36 -5.49
C LEU A 75 20.42 6.30 -6.71
N PRO A 76 20.49 7.31 -7.58
CA PRO A 76 21.52 7.34 -8.62
C PRO A 76 22.90 7.35 -7.95
N GLN A 77 23.68 6.28 -8.16
CA GLN A 77 25.02 6.05 -7.59
C GLN A 77 26.05 7.17 -7.91
N HIS A 78 25.69 8.12 -8.77
CA HIS A 78 26.56 9.20 -9.19
C HIS A 78 26.52 10.44 -8.26
N LEU A 79 25.53 10.58 -7.37
CA LEU A 79 25.41 11.78 -6.52
C LEU A 79 25.94 11.61 -5.08
N ALA A 80 26.51 10.45 -4.73
CA ALA A 80 27.09 10.22 -3.40
C ALA A 80 28.58 10.61 -3.29
N LYS A 81 29.25 10.96 -4.39
CA LYS A 81 30.71 11.24 -4.39
C LYS A 81 31.09 12.70 -4.16
N THR A 82 30.13 13.62 -4.03
CA THR A 82 30.41 15.07 -3.91
C THR A 82 30.18 15.63 -2.50
N ALA A 83 29.66 14.84 -1.56
CA ALA A 83 29.36 15.30 -0.18
C ALA A 83 30.32 14.78 0.90
N MET A 84 31.43 14.15 0.51
CA MET A 84 32.54 13.77 1.41
C MET A 84 33.83 14.35 0.85
N GLY A 85 33.93 15.68 0.89
CA GLY A 85 35.20 16.38 0.78
C GLY A 85 35.82 16.52 2.16
N VAL A 86 36.71 15.59 2.50
CA VAL A 86 38.06 15.78 3.09
C VAL A 86 38.79 14.43 3.05
#